data_AF-A0A645DD50-F1
#
_entry.id   AF-A0A645DD50-F1
#
_cell.length_a   1.000
_cell.length_b   1.000
_cell.length_c   1.000
_cell.angle_alpha   90.00
_cell.angle_beta   90.00
_cell.angle_gamma   90.00
#
_symmetry.space_group_name_H-M   'P 1'
#
loop_
_entity.id
_entity.type
_entity.pdbx_description
1 polymer ?
#
loop_
_entity_poly.entity_id
_entity_poly.type
_entity_poly.pdbx_seq_one_letter_code
_entity_poly.pdbx_strand_id
1 'polypeptide(L)'
;MTSREYFLVQQATLSLTYSVIDLAQNHVLVSRSFTGKQERETKIGTRIYLFDTAAPGAYRDERRYASGHAPSFAPLFEQILNEFSSTIATQLAPSYQISRLPLLANKPKLKEAETAYKLARQGSYAPAQILFRELWEQERHLPSGYNAALLLEALAKLDEAVDMMSTVYHSTGSVNVYDALMRMQEAQSRQKKAERQISGEVVRDGQGVTMTQYMVME
;
A
#
# COMPACT_ATOMS: atom_id res chain seq x y z
N MET A 1 44.44 -7.80 -18.24
CA MET A 1 44.47 -7.62 -16.78
C MET A 1 43.16 -8.13 -16.21
N THR A 2 43.20 -9.06 -15.26
CA THR A 2 42.03 -9.53 -14.52
C THR A 2 41.97 -8.81 -13.17
N SER A 3 40.77 -8.48 -12.70
CA SER A 3 40.58 -7.87 -11.38
C SER A 3 39.49 -8.59 -10.58
N ARG A 4 39.62 -8.57 -9.26
CA ARG A 4 38.64 -9.12 -8.32
C ARG A 4 38.23 -8.03 -7.34
N GLU A 5 36.94 -7.81 -7.21
CA GLU A 5 36.40 -6.80 -6.31
C GLU A 5 35.94 -7.43 -4.99
N TYR A 6 36.08 -6.68 -3.90
CA TYR A 6 35.67 -7.10 -2.56
C TYR A 6 34.66 -6.11 -2.00
N PHE A 7 33.55 -6.64 -1.50
CA PHE A 7 32.46 -5.88 -0.90
C PHE A 7 32.23 -6.36 0.54
N LEU A 8 31.88 -5.42 1.41
CA LEU A 8 31.33 -5.68 2.72
C LEU A 8 29.80 -5.66 2.58
N VAL A 9 29.15 -6.75 2.96
CA VAL A 9 27.68 -6.82 3.00
C VAL A 9 27.25 -6.69 4.45
N GLN A 10 26.44 -5.67 4.73
CA GLN A 10 25.84 -5.43 6.04
C GLN A 10 24.35 -5.69 5.96
N GLN A 11 23.84 -6.62 6.77
CA GLN A 11 22.42 -6.93 6.86
C GLN A 11 21.91 -6.59 8.26
N ALA A 12 20.97 -5.66 8.34
CA ALA A 12 20.27 -5.30 9.57
C ALA A 12 18.86 -5.87 9.54
N THR A 13 18.39 -6.40 10.67
CA THR A 13 16.99 -6.81 10.84
C THR A 13 16.53 -6.31 12.20
N LEU A 14 15.40 -5.61 12.22
CA LEU A 14 14.79 -5.10 13.44
C LEU A 14 13.34 -5.56 13.51
N SER A 15 12.94 -6.09 14.66
CA SER A 15 11.56 -6.43 14.97
C SER A 15 11.05 -5.54 16.09
N LEU A 16 9.90 -4.89 15.86
CA LEU A 16 9.24 -4.01 16.82
C LEU A 16 7.84 -4.53 17.08
N THR A 17 7.47 -4.72 18.35
CA THR A 17 6.11 -5.07 18.75
C THR A 17 5.54 -3.97 19.63
N TYR A 18 4.35 -3.49 19.32
CA TYR A 18 3.59 -2.59 20.20
C TYR A 18 2.27 -3.24 20.60
N SER A 19 1.82 -2.91 21.81
CA SER A 19 0.51 -3.31 22.32
C SER A 19 -0.24 -2.11 22.89
N VAL A 20 -1.51 -1.97 22.56
CA VAL A 20 -2.44 -0.98 23.13
C VAL A 20 -3.24 -1.70 24.20
N ILE A 21 -3.27 -1.15 25.41
CA ILE A 21 -3.90 -1.74 26.58
C ILE A 21 -4.97 -0.77 27.10
N ASP A 22 -6.16 -1.28 27.37
CA ASP A 22 -7.17 -0.58 28.15
C ASP A 22 -6.77 -0.62 29.62
N LEU A 23 -6.45 0.53 30.20
CA LEU A 23 -6.03 0.67 31.60
C LEU A 23 -7.18 0.43 32.59
N ALA A 24 -8.45 0.61 32.18
CA ALA A 24 -9.59 0.40 33.07
C ALA A 24 -9.89 -1.10 33.28
N GLN A 25 -9.67 -1.91 32.25
CA GLN A 25 -9.97 -3.34 32.24
C GLN A 25 -8.73 -4.24 32.21
N ASN A 26 -7.53 -3.63 32.14
CA ASN A 26 -6.24 -4.29 31.96
C ASN A 26 -6.23 -5.30 30.79
N HIS A 27 -6.91 -4.94 29.69
CA HIS A 27 -7.10 -5.78 28.52
C HIS A 27 -6.26 -5.26 27.35
N VAL A 28 -5.51 -6.13 26.68
CA VAL A 28 -4.76 -5.77 25.46
C VAL A 28 -5.72 -5.63 24.27
N LEU A 29 -6.03 -4.40 23.87
CA LEU A 29 -6.93 -4.10 22.74
C LEU A 29 -6.31 -4.51 21.40
N VAL A 30 -5.02 -4.23 21.20
CA VAL A 30 -4.32 -4.49 19.94
C VAL A 30 -2.87 -4.86 20.25
N SER A 31 -2.33 -5.89 19.58
CA SER A 31 -0.89 -6.14 19.54
C SER A 31 -0.45 -6.35 18.09
N ARG A 32 0.63 -5.68 17.67
CA ARG A 32 1.16 -5.75 16.30
C ARG A 32 2.69 -5.84 16.34
N SER A 33 3.23 -6.70 15.49
CA SER A 33 4.68 -6.85 15.28
C SER A 33 5.05 -6.46 13.85
N PHE A 34 6.16 -5.75 13.71
CA PHE A 34 6.75 -5.31 12.45
C PHE A 34 8.16 -5.84 12.38
N THR A 35 8.56 -6.32 11.21
CA THR A 35 9.94 -6.73 10.97
C THR A 35 10.42 -6.03 9.71
N GLY A 36 11.54 -5.32 9.84
CA GLY A 36 12.16 -4.57 8.76
C GLY A 36 13.56 -5.10 8.56
N LYS A 37 13.96 -5.21 7.29
CA LYS A 37 15.28 -5.69 6.88
C LYS A 37 15.89 -4.68 5.93
N GLN A 38 17.14 -4.30 6.19
CA GLN A 38 17.92 -3.43 5.32
C GLN A 38 19.27 -4.06 5.03
N GLU A 39 19.74 -3.88 3.82
CA GLU A 39 21.00 -4.41 3.34
C GLU A 39 21.81 -3.31 2.67
N ARG A 40 23.12 -3.29 2.93
CA ARG A 40 24.04 -2.36 2.30
C ARG A 40 25.33 -3.03 1.94
N GLU A 41 25.70 -2.88 0.67
CA GLU A 41 26.98 -3.31 0.15
C GLU A 41 27.94 -2.12 0.08
N THR A 42 29.13 -2.28 0.63
CA THR A 42 30.19 -1.26 0.61
C THR A 42 31.43 -1.84 -0.04
N LYS A 43 31.89 -1.25 -1.15
CA LYS A 43 33.11 -1.69 -1.83
C LYS A 43 34.34 -1.41 -0.95
N ILE A 44 35.06 -2.47 -0.58
CA ILE A 44 36.25 -2.40 0.29
C ILE A 44 37.52 -2.22 -0.54
N GLY A 45 37.58 -2.83 -1.73
CA GLY A 45 38.75 -2.71 -2.61
C GLY A 45 38.69 -3.59 -3.83
N THR A 46 39.74 -3.48 -4.65
CA THR A 46 39.92 -4.24 -5.88
C THR A 46 41.33 -4.81 -5.92
N ARG A 47 41.45 -6.12 -6.14
CA ARG A 47 42.72 -6.79 -6.47
C ARG A 47 42.91 -6.80 -7.97
N ILE A 48 44.03 -6.30 -8.44
CA ILE A 48 44.41 -6.25 -9.86
C ILE A 48 45.56 -7.24 -10.05
N TYR A 49 45.37 -8.25 -10.90
CA TYR A 49 46.41 -9.23 -11.24
C TYR A 49 47.30 -8.66 -12.35
N LEU A 50 48.61 -8.61 -12.09
CA LEU A 50 49.62 -8.17 -13.02
C LEU A 50 50.10 -9.37 -13.83
N PHE A 51 50.07 -9.24 -15.15
CA PHE A 51 50.67 -10.23 -16.04
C PHE A 51 52.15 -9.86 -16.21
N ASP A 52 52.98 -10.33 -15.30
CA ASP A 52 54.43 -10.16 -15.36
C ASP A 52 55.10 -11.51 -15.69
N THR A 53 55.93 -11.52 -16.72
CA THR A 53 56.70 -12.70 -17.16
C THR A 53 57.85 -13.04 -16.20
N ALA A 54 58.28 -12.11 -15.33
CA ALA A 54 59.34 -12.33 -14.35
C ALA A 54 58.84 -12.83 -12.98
N ALA A 55 57.57 -12.60 -12.65
CA ALA A 55 56.94 -13.02 -11.40
C ALA A 55 55.49 -13.49 -11.63
N PRO A 56 55.28 -14.76 -11.99
CA PRO A 56 53.95 -15.31 -12.22
C PRO A 56 53.09 -15.17 -10.96
N GLY A 57 51.97 -14.44 -11.04
CA GLY A 57 51.02 -14.29 -9.93
C GLY A 57 51.13 -12.99 -9.13
N ALA A 58 51.93 -12.02 -9.56
CA ALA A 58 51.96 -10.70 -8.94
C ALA A 58 50.57 -10.03 -8.95
N TYR A 59 50.18 -9.43 -7.81
CA TYR A 59 48.92 -8.72 -7.68
C TYR A 59 49.12 -7.39 -6.93
N ARG A 60 48.27 -6.41 -7.21
CA ARG A 60 48.17 -5.14 -6.50
C ARG A 60 46.79 -4.99 -5.89
N ASP A 61 46.72 -4.74 -4.59
CA ASP A 61 45.45 -4.46 -3.89
C ASP A 61 45.23 -2.94 -3.80
N GLU A 62 44.16 -2.44 -4.40
CA GLU A 62 43.66 -1.08 -4.20
C GLU A 62 42.55 -1.09 -3.15
N ARG A 63 42.86 -0.59 -1.95
CA ARG A 63 41.87 -0.47 -0.86
C ARG A 63 41.18 0.88 -0.96
N ARG A 64 39.85 0.89 -0.96
CA ARG A 64 39.03 2.11 -0.92
C ARG A 64 38.61 2.50 0.50
N TYR A 65 38.83 1.63 1.47
CA TYR A 65 38.56 1.87 2.88
C TYR A 65 39.87 1.99 3.67
N ALA A 66 40.06 3.14 4.34
CA ALA A 66 41.27 3.46 5.10
C ALA A 66 41.17 3.12 6.59
N SER A 67 39.96 2.91 7.13
CA SER A 67 39.74 2.59 8.55
C SER A 67 39.74 1.08 8.79
N GLY A 68 40.41 0.62 9.85
CA GLY A 68 40.32 -0.76 10.35
C GLY A 68 38.97 -1.09 11.03
N HIS A 69 37.92 -0.31 10.76
CA HIS A 69 36.60 -0.44 11.37
C HIS A 69 35.56 -0.59 10.26
N ALA A 70 34.59 -1.46 10.49
CA ALA A 70 33.43 -1.61 9.62
C ALA A 70 32.55 -0.34 9.68
N PRO A 71 31.83 0.00 8.61
CA PRO A 71 30.85 1.09 8.62
C PRO A 71 29.77 0.82 9.66
N SER A 72 29.18 1.89 10.22
CA SER A 72 28.13 1.76 11.23
C SER A 72 26.84 1.13 10.68
N PHE A 73 26.19 0.30 11.49
CA PHE A 73 24.83 -0.20 11.22
C PHE A 73 23.72 0.81 11.58
N ALA A 74 24.04 1.87 12.34
CA ALA A 74 23.08 2.91 12.74
C ALA A 74 22.20 3.44 11.58
N PRO A 75 22.75 3.82 10.40
CA PRO A 75 21.91 4.29 9.30
C PRO A 75 20.95 3.23 8.76
N LEU A 76 21.27 1.93 8.86
CA LEU A 76 20.35 0.86 8.45
C LEU A 76 19.18 0.74 9.43
N PHE A 77 19.46 0.85 10.73
CA PHE A 77 18.40 0.85 11.75
C PHE A 77 17.54 2.11 11.70
N GLU A 78 18.12 3.29 11.46
CA GLU A 78 17.36 4.54 11.26
C GLU A 78 16.39 4.45 10.09
N GLN A 79 16.82 3.85 8.97
CA GLN A 79 15.93 3.59 7.83
C GLN A 79 14.75 2.70 8.23
N ILE A 80 15.01 1.59 8.92
CA ILE A 80 13.95 0.68 9.38
C ILE A 80 12.99 1.41 10.35
N LEU A 81 13.52 2.19 11.29
CA LEU A 81 12.71 2.92 12.27
C LEU A 81 11.84 4.01 11.63
N ASN A 82 12.35 4.69 10.59
CA ASN A 82 11.57 5.69 9.85
C ASN A 82 10.40 5.06 9.08
N GLU A 83 10.59 3.87 8.49
CA GLU A 83 9.52 3.11 7.84
C GLU A 83 8.45 2.65 8.85
N PHE A 84 8.89 2.20 10.03
CA PHE A 84 7.99 1.80 11.11
C PHE A 84 7.17 2.97 11.65
N SER A 85 7.78 4.14 11.88
CA SER A 85 7.06 5.28 12.47
C SER A 85 5.90 5.74 11.60
N SER A 86 6.10 5.83 10.27
CA SER A 86 5.04 6.16 9.31
C SER A 86 3.91 5.12 9.30
N THR A 87 4.29 3.83 9.32
CA THR A 87 3.34 2.72 9.30
C THR A 87 2.53 2.63 10.60
N ILE A 88 3.17 2.84 11.74
CA ILE A 88 2.51 2.81 13.06
C ILE A 88 1.59 4.01 13.21
N ALA A 89 2.02 5.21 12.81
CA ALA A 89 1.19 6.42 12.88
C ALA A 89 -0.11 6.26 12.08
N THR A 90 -0.03 5.74 10.85
CA THR A 90 -1.21 5.49 10.00
C THR A 90 -2.11 4.37 10.54
N GLN A 91 -1.58 3.44 11.34
CA GLN A 91 -2.38 2.38 11.95
C GLN A 91 -3.02 2.77 13.29
N LEU A 92 -2.41 3.69 14.04
CA LEU A 92 -2.90 4.13 15.35
C LEU A 92 -3.93 5.26 15.24
N ALA A 93 -3.81 6.13 14.24
CA ALA A 93 -4.70 7.27 14.06
C ALA A 93 -5.50 7.13 12.75
N PRO A 94 -6.85 7.18 12.81
CA PRO A 94 -7.66 7.33 11.63
C PRO A 94 -7.22 8.59 10.86
N SER A 95 -7.06 8.45 9.54
CA SER A 95 -6.66 9.56 8.67
C SER A 95 -7.69 9.78 7.58
N TYR A 96 -7.86 11.03 7.16
CA TYR A 96 -8.70 11.39 6.03
C TYR A 96 -7.85 11.44 4.77
N GLN A 97 -8.27 10.75 3.73
CA GLN A 97 -7.65 10.80 2.41
C GLN A 97 -8.60 11.47 1.42
N ILE A 98 -8.11 12.51 0.73
CA ILE A 98 -8.85 13.17 -0.34
C ILE A 98 -8.30 12.66 -1.68
N SER A 99 -9.14 11.98 -2.47
CA SER A 99 -8.82 11.55 -3.83
C SER A 99 -9.62 12.35 -4.86
N ARG A 100 -8.97 12.70 -5.98
CA ARG A 100 -9.65 13.29 -7.14
C ARG A 100 -9.74 12.25 -8.25
N LEU A 101 -10.95 11.85 -8.59
CA LEU A 101 -11.20 10.81 -9.59
C LEU A 101 -11.90 11.43 -10.82
N PRO A 102 -11.27 11.40 -12.01
CA PRO A 102 -11.91 11.92 -13.21
C PRO A 102 -13.00 10.97 -13.70
N LEU A 103 -14.14 11.54 -14.09
CA LEU A 103 -15.19 10.80 -14.79
C LEU A 103 -14.72 10.41 -16.20
N LEU A 104 -15.16 9.24 -16.67
CA LEU A 104 -14.96 8.87 -18.07
C LEU A 104 -15.71 9.84 -18.98
N ALA A 105 -15.10 10.15 -20.13
CA ALA A 105 -15.73 11.00 -21.14
C ALA A 105 -16.93 10.30 -21.79
N ASN A 106 -17.89 11.10 -22.28
CA ASN A 106 -19.08 10.63 -22.98
C ASN A 106 -18.72 10.04 -24.36
N LYS A 107 -18.21 8.80 -24.38
CA LYS A 107 -17.76 8.08 -25.57
C LYS A 107 -18.20 6.61 -25.48
N PRO A 108 -19.02 6.11 -26.43
CA PRO A 108 -19.61 6.82 -27.56
C PRO A 108 -20.53 7.98 -27.12
N LYS A 109 -20.78 8.96 -27.98
CA LYS A 109 -21.53 10.15 -27.56
C LYS A 109 -23.02 9.81 -27.42
N LEU A 110 -23.54 9.90 -26.19
CA LEU A 110 -24.96 9.79 -25.88
C LEU A 110 -25.51 11.16 -25.49
N LYS A 111 -26.55 11.66 -26.19
CA LYS A 111 -27.06 13.03 -25.96
C LYS A 111 -27.71 13.16 -24.57
N GLU A 112 -28.42 12.13 -24.18
CA GLU A 112 -29.14 11.99 -22.93
C GLU A 112 -28.18 12.05 -21.73
N ALA A 113 -26.93 11.63 -21.92
CA ALA A 113 -25.89 11.72 -20.88
C ALA A 113 -25.40 13.15 -20.62
N GLU A 114 -25.56 14.10 -21.55
CA GLU A 114 -25.03 15.47 -21.40
C GLU A 114 -25.57 16.16 -20.13
N THR A 115 -26.83 15.91 -19.79
CA THR A 115 -27.45 16.42 -18.55
C THR A 115 -26.76 15.87 -17.30
N ALA A 116 -26.47 14.57 -17.26
CA ALA A 116 -25.78 13.94 -16.13
C ALA A 116 -24.35 14.50 -15.95
N TYR A 117 -23.61 14.67 -17.05
CA TYR A 117 -22.29 15.32 -17.00
C TYR A 117 -22.35 16.77 -16.51
N LYS A 118 -23.37 17.53 -16.90
CA LYS A 118 -23.57 18.90 -16.44
C LYS A 118 -23.81 18.95 -14.93
N LEU A 119 -24.70 18.10 -14.42
CA LEU A 119 -24.99 18.00 -12.98
C LEU A 119 -23.74 17.61 -12.18
N ALA A 120 -22.97 16.63 -12.67
CA ALA A 120 -21.73 16.21 -12.00
C ALA A 120 -20.70 17.35 -11.93
N ARG A 121 -20.54 18.15 -12.99
CA ARG A 121 -19.65 19.32 -12.99
C ARG A 121 -20.08 20.42 -12.03
N GLN A 122 -21.38 20.53 -11.77
CA GLN A 122 -21.95 21.49 -10.83
C GLN A 122 -21.90 21.01 -9.36
N GLY A 123 -21.35 19.81 -9.10
CA GLY A 123 -21.30 19.21 -7.76
C GLY A 123 -22.61 18.56 -7.33
N SER A 124 -23.63 18.49 -8.20
CA SER A 124 -24.90 17.81 -7.94
C SER A 124 -24.77 16.30 -8.14
N TYR A 125 -23.98 15.64 -7.28
CA TYR A 125 -23.59 14.24 -7.44
C TYR A 125 -24.75 13.26 -7.34
N ALA A 126 -25.64 13.40 -6.36
CA ALA A 126 -26.78 12.48 -6.21
C ALA A 126 -27.72 12.50 -7.43
N PRO A 127 -28.19 13.67 -7.94
CA PRO A 127 -28.96 13.72 -9.17
C PRO A 127 -28.20 13.19 -10.40
N ALA A 128 -26.91 13.52 -10.53
CA ALA A 128 -26.09 13.00 -11.63
C ALA A 128 -25.95 11.47 -11.59
N GLN A 129 -25.78 10.90 -10.39
CA GLN A 129 -25.65 9.47 -10.18
C GLN A 129 -26.89 8.71 -10.63
N ILE A 130 -28.08 9.22 -10.30
CA ILE A 130 -29.36 8.61 -10.72
C ILE A 130 -29.45 8.57 -12.24
N LEU A 131 -29.20 9.69 -12.93
CA LEU A 131 -29.26 9.75 -14.39
C LEU A 131 -28.22 8.85 -15.06
N PHE A 132 -26.98 8.83 -14.55
CA PHE A 132 -25.96 7.93 -15.09
C PHE A 132 -26.32 6.46 -14.88
N ARG A 133 -26.95 6.10 -13.76
CA ARG A 133 -27.42 4.73 -13.51
C ARG A 133 -28.55 4.35 -14.47
N GLU A 134 -29.54 5.22 -14.66
CA GLU A 134 -30.64 4.98 -15.60
C GLU A 134 -30.12 4.76 -17.02
N LEU A 135 -29.18 5.58 -17.48
CA LEU A 135 -28.55 5.42 -18.79
C LEU A 135 -27.73 4.14 -18.92
N TRP A 136 -27.11 3.68 -17.83
CA TRP A 136 -26.43 2.38 -17.82
C TRP A 136 -27.43 1.23 -17.92
N GLU A 137 -28.55 1.30 -17.20
CA GLU A 137 -29.57 0.26 -17.20
C GLU A 137 -30.30 0.15 -18.55
N GLN A 138 -30.54 1.28 -19.21
CA GLN A 138 -31.25 1.35 -20.49
C GLN A 138 -30.34 1.08 -21.70
N GLU A 139 -29.22 1.79 -21.79
CA GLU A 139 -28.39 1.83 -23.00
C GLU A 139 -27.10 1.00 -22.89
N ARG A 140 -26.82 0.44 -21.69
CA ARG A 140 -25.53 -0.21 -21.38
C ARG A 140 -24.33 0.68 -21.72
N HIS A 141 -24.51 1.99 -21.56
CA HIS A 141 -23.48 2.97 -21.88
C HIS A 141 -22.37 2.92 -20.82
N LEU A 142 -21.22 2.33 -21.17
CA LEU A 142 -20.10 2.09 -20.24
C LEU A 142 -19.67 3.32 -19.44
N PRO A 143 -19.44 4.52 -20.04
CA PRO A 143 -19.11 5.71 -19.26
C PRO A 143 -20.17 6.07 -18.22
N SER A 144 -21.45 5.86 -18.52
CA SER A 144 -22.53 6.12 -17.56
C SER A 144 -22.46 5.16 -16.37
N GLY A 145 -22.30 3.86 -16.62
CA GLY A 145 -22.19 2.87 -15.55
C GLY A 145 -20.99 3.13 -14.63
N TYR A 146 -19.83 3.38 -15.23
CA TYR A 146 -18.61 3.72 -14.49
C TYR A 146 -18.76 5.01 -13.68
N ASN A 147 -19.30 6.07 -14.30
CA ASN A 147 -19.46 7.37 -13.64
C ASN A 147 -20.49 7.33 -12.51
N ALA A 148 -21.57 6.56 -12.66
CA ALA A 148 -22.53 6.36 -11.59
C ALA A 148 -21.88 5.71 -10.37
N ALA A 149 -21.04 4.69 -10.55
CA ALA A 149 -20.32 4.05 -9.47
C ALA A 149 -19.31 5.00 -8.79
N LEU A 150 -18.58 5.83 -9.54
CA LEU A 150 -17.71 6.86 -8.95
C LEU A 150 -18.47 7.90 -8.14
N LEU A 151 -19.67 8.29 -8.58
CA LEU A 151 -20.49 9.23 -7.83
C LEU A 151 -21.06 8.61 -6.55
N LEU A 152 -21.36 7.31 -6.53
CA LEU A 152 -21.72 6.60 -5.30
C LEU A 152 -20.56 6.64 -4.28
N GLU A 153 -19.34 6.40 -4.74
CA GLU A 153 -18.15 6.53 -3.88
C GLU A 153 -17.99 7.96 -3.34
N ALA A 154 -18.16 8.98 -4.19
CA ALA A 154 -18.10 10.38 -3.76
C ALA A 154 -19.19 10.75 -2.72
N LEU A 155 -20.30 10.01 -2.71
CA LEU A 155 -21.40 10.14 -1.75
C LEU A 155 -21.20 9.27 -0.50
N ALA A 156 -20.01 8.70 -0.30
CA ALA A 156 -19.68 7.78 0.80
C ALA A 156 -20.53 6.49 0.83
N LYS A 157 -21.14 6.11 -0.31
CA LYS A 157 -21.91 4.87 -0.49
C LYS A 157 -21.02 3.80 -1.11
N LEU A 158 -19.93 3.47 -0.42
CA LEU A 158 -18.85 2.66 -0.99
C LEU A 158 -19.27 1.21 -1.31
N ASP A 159 -20.13 0.61 -0.49
CA ASP A 159 -20.67 -0.73 -0.76
C ASP A 159 -21.48 -0.74 -2.08
N GLU A 160 -22.41 0.20 -2.23
CA GLU A 160 -23.20 0.37 -3.46
C GLU A 160 -22.29 0.66 -4.68
N ALA A 161 -21.22 1.43 -4.49
CA ALA A 161 -20.25 1.74 -5.55
C ALA A 161 -19.51 0.50 -6.03
N VAL A 162 -19.06 -0.37 -5.12
CA VAL A 162 -18.37 -1.64 -5.44
C VAL A 162 -19.31 -2.57 -6.20
N ASP A 163 -20.55 -2.74 -5.74
CA ASP A 163 -21.54 -3.60 -6.39
C ASP A 163 -21.88 -3.12 -7.81
N MET A 164 -22.04 -1.80 -7.98
CA MET A 164 -22.30 -1.20 -9.28
C MET A 164 -21.09 -1.35 -10.21
N MET A 165 -19.87 -1.06 -9.74
CA MET A 165 -18.66 -1.18 -10.55
C MET A 165 -18.39 -2.64 -10.94
N SER A 166 -18.67 -3.59 -10.04
CA SER A 166 -18.63 -5.02 -10.32
C SER A 166 -19.60 -5.39 -11.43
N THR A 167 -20.85 -4.91 -11.37
CA THR A 167 -21.86 -5.15 -12.41
C THR A 167 -21.39 -4.61 -13.78
N VAL A 168 -20.82 -3.40 -13.81
CA VAL A 168 -20.28 -2.79 -15.03
C VAL A 168 -19.10 -3.60 -15.57
N TYR A 169 -18.21 -4.08 -14.70
CA TYR A 169 -17.07 -4.90 -15.11
C TYR A 169 -17.52 -6.22 -15.74
N HIS A 170 -18.39 -6.96 -15.08
CA HIS A 170 -18.90 -8.24 -15.60
C HIS A 170 -19.63 -8.08 -16.95
N SER A 171 -20.26 -6.93 -17.19
CA SER A 171 -20.95 -6.65 -18.45
C SER A 171 -20.02 -6.18 -19.58
N THR A 172 -18.87 -5.58 -19.28
CA THR A 172 -18.04 -4.89 -20.29
C THR A 172 -16.64 -5.45 -20.46
N GLY A 173 -16.08 -6.12 -19.45
CA GLY A 173 -14.71 -6.62 -19.43
C GLY A 173 -13.63 -5.53 -19.49
N SER A 174 -13.99 -4.26 -19.27
CA SER A 174 -13.07 -3.13 -19.44
C SER A 174 -12.02 -3.08 -18.33
N VAL A 175 -10.75 -2.94 -18.74
CA VAL A 175 -9.59 -2.84 -17.82
C VAL A 175 -9.72 -1.63 -16.90
N ASN A 176 -10.14 -0.48 -17.43
CA ASN A 176 -10.33 0.72 -16.61
C ASN A 176 -11.38 0.53 -15.51
N VAL A 177 -12.42 -0.27 -15.78
CA VAL A 177 -13.47 -0.59 -14.81
C VAL A 177 -12.93 -1.55 -13.76
N TYR A 178 -12.12 -2.53 -14.18
CA TYR A 178 -11.42 -3.46 -13.27
C TYR A 178 -10.50 -2.73 -12.29
N ASP A 179 -9.65 -1.83 -12.79
CA ASP A 179 -8.71 -1.07 -11.95
C ASP A 179 -9.47 -0.22 -10.91
N ALA A 180 -10.57 0.42 -11.34
CA ALA A 180 -11.42 1.17 -10.42
C ALA A 180 -12.11 0.26 -9.39
N LEU A 181 -12.58 -0.93 -9.78
CA LEU A 181 -13.17 -1.91 -8.87
C LEU A 181 -12.16 -2.38 -7.82
N MET A 182 -10.94 -2.75 -8.22
CA MET A 182 -9.89 -3.18 -7.29
C MET A 182 -9.57 -2.08 -6.28
N ARG A 183 -9.45 -0.84 -6.74
CA ARG A 183 -9.24 0.32 -5.87
C ARG A 183 -10.40 0.54 -4.89
N MET A 184 -11.65 0.43 -5.35
CA MET A 184 -12.83 0.56 -4.48
C MET A 184 -12.90 -0.55 -3.43
N GLN A 185 -12.59 -1.79 -3.80
CA GLN A 185 -12.51 -2.92 -2.86
C GLN A 185 -11.42 -2.72 -1.81
N GLU A 186 -10.26 -2.21 -2.21
CA GLU A 186 -9.19 -1.84 -1.28
C GLU A 186 -9.65 -0.73 -0.32
N ALA A 187 -10.33 0.31 -0.84
CA ALA A 187 -10.91 1.36 -0.02
C ALA A 187 -11.96 0.82 0.97
N GLN A 188 -12.82 -0.09 0.53
CA GLN A 188 -13.85 -0.72 1.37
C GLN A 188 -13.21 -1.56 2.50
N SER A 189 -12.18 -2.33 2.18
CA SER A 189 -11.41 -3.10 3.17
C SER A 189 -10.74 -2.18 4.21
N ARG A 190 -10.14 -1.08 3.75
CA ARG A 190 -9.55 -0.06 4.65
C ARG A 190 -10.60 0.61 5.55
N GLN A 191 -11.76 0.96 4.99
CA GLN A 191 -12.87 1.56 5.75
C GLN A 191 -13.35 0.59 6.84
N LYS A 192 -13.65 -0.67 6.49
CA LYS A 192 -14.07 -1.69 7.45
C LYS A 192 -13.03 -1.91 8.55
N LYS A 193 -11.73 -1.89 8.19
CA LYS A 193 -10.64 -1.99 9.17
C LYS A 193 -10.63 -0.79 10.12
N ALA A 194 -10.82 0.43 9.62
CA ALA A 194 -10.87 1.63 10.43
C ALA A 194 -12.11 1.65 11.35
N GLU A 195 -13.28 1.26 10.85
CA GLU A 195 -14.52 1.13 11.63
C GLU A 195 -14.37 0.11 12.77
N ARG A 196 -13.70 -1.02 12.52
CA ARG A 196 -13.35 -2.01 13.54
C ARG A 196 -12.40 -1.44 14.60
N GLN A 197 -11.42 -0.64 14.20
CA GLN A 197 -10.51 0.03 15.14
C GLN A 197 -11.23 1.06 16.02
N ILE A 198 -12.19 1.81 15.46
CA ILE A 198 -12.98 2.80 16.19
C ILE A 198 -13.97 2.13 17.15
N SER A 199 -14.64 1.05 16.72
CA SER A 199 -15.62 0.33 17.52
C SER A 199 -15.00 -0.59 18.57
N GLY A 200 -13.74 -1.00 18.39
CA GLY A 200 -13.06 -1.96 19.28
C GLY A 200 -13.49 -3.42 19.09
N GLU A 201 -14.23 -3.74 18.03
CA GLU A 201 -14.69 -5.11 17.76
C GLU A 201 -13.55 -6.03 17.27
N VAL A 202 -13.40 -7.18 17.93
CA VAL A 202 -12.42 -8.22 17.58
C VAL A 202 -13.14 -9.39 16.90
N VAL A 203 -13.10 -9.46 15.56
CA VAL A 203 -13.64 -10.61 14.82
C VAL A 203 -12.54 -11.64 14.54
N ARG A 204 -12.79 -12.93 14.81
CA ARG A 204 -11.87 -14.06 14.63
C ARG A 204 -11.82 -14.52 13.17
N ASP A 205 -11.38 -13.65 12.27
CA ASP A 205 -11.39 -13.91 10.81
C ASP A 205 -10.01 -14.35 10.26
N GLY A 206 -9.05 -14.69 11.12
CA GLY A 206 -7.67 -14.98 10.72
C GLY A 206 -6.85 -13.77 10.25
N GLN A 207 -7.49 -12.60 10.06
CA GLN A 207 -6.84 -11.28 9.94
C GLN A 207 -6.85 -10.50 11.29
N GLY A 208 -7.52 -11.07 12.29
CA GLY A 208 -7.55 -10.62 13.68
C GLY A 208 -6.45 -11.26 14.53
N VAL A 209 -6.10 -10.56 15.61
CA VAL A 209 -5.03 -10.85 16.58
C VAL A 209 -5.02 -12.32 17.02
N THR A 210 -3.91 -13.02 16.78
CA THR A 210 -3.65 -14.34 17.35
C THR A 210 -3.28 -14.19 18.83
N MET A 211 -4.23 -14.47 19.72
CA MET A 211 -3.97 -14.62 21.15
C MET A 211 -3.20 -15.93 21.38
N THR A 212 -1.89 -15.84 21.60
CA THR A 212 -1.11 -16.96 22.16
C THR A 212 -1.03 -16.75 23.67
N GLN A 213 -1.92 -17.36 24.43
CA GLN A 213 -1.80 -17.43 25.89
C GLN A 213 -0.91 -18.63 26.25
N TYR A 214 0.27 -18.35 26.82
CA TYR A 214 1.02 -19.37 27.55
C TYR A 214 0.45 -19.40 28.98
N MET A 215 -0.25 -20.49 29.34
CA MET A 215 -0.51 -20.79 30.75
C MET A 215 0.79 -21.29 31.36
N VAL A 216 1.35 -20.53 32.29
CA VAL A 216 2.42 -21.02 33.18
C VAL A 216 1.72 -21.60 34.39
N MET A 217 1.93 -22.89 34.68
CA MET A 217 1.52 -23.50 35.95
C MET A 217 2.56 -23.13 37.01
N GLU A 218 2.10 -22.66 38.17
CA GLU A 218 2.92 -22.50 39.37
C GLU A 218 3.51 -23.83 39.85
#